data_AF-A0AAD7PK87-F1
#
_entry.id   AF-A0AAD7PK87-F1
#
_cell.length_a   1.000
_cell.length_b   1.000
_cell.length_c   1.000
_cell.angle_alpha   90.00
_cell.angle_beta   90.00
_cell.angle_gamma   90.00
#
_symmetry.space_group_name_H-M   'P 1'
#
loop_
_entity.id
_entity.type
_entity.pdbx_description
1 polymer ?
#
loop_
_entity_poly.entity_id
_entity_poly.type
_entity_poly.pdbx_seq_one_letter_code
_entity_poly.pdbx_strand_id
1 'polypeptide(L)'
;MLMALKKLFDLPEETKQRHTSPTPYSSYEGKHGLSSLRESFGIDYAAQPDVTLAFTNLMWPQGNQSFCETLRSMSSKILELNFLIMKMILESFGVEKQYDTQVEDMTSHFRMMKYRVPPVIAPSNNETGTDTAVGLFPHTDKSRLTILFQNEVQGLHVLSKEGNWIQVNVPEGRLCCHCW
;
A
#
# COMPACT_ATOMS: atom_id res chain seq x y z
N MET A 1 9.16 10.22 0.10
CA MET A 1 7.97 9.51 0.62
C MET A 1 8.24 8.76 1.93
N LEU A 2 9.11 7.74 1.98
CA LEU A 2 9.31 6.89 3.17
C LEU A 2 9.63 7.67 4.47
N MET A 3 10.47 8.70 4.39
CA MET A 3 10.76 9.58 5.53
C MET A 3 9.53 10.35 6.04
N ALA A 4 8.63 10.75 5.13
CA ALA A 4 7.38 11.42 5.48
C ALA A 4 6.39 10.44 6.14
N LEU A 5 6.38 9.17 5.69
CA LEU A 5 5.58 8.11 6.31
C LEU A 5 5.98 7.83 7.75
N LYS A 6 7.28 7.91 8.08
CA LYS A 6 7.73 7.80 9.48
C LYS A 6 7.01 8.80 10.38
N LYS A 7 6.96 10.07 9.96
CA LYS A 7 6.25 11.14 10.69
C LYS A 7 4.73 10.89 10.78
N LEU A 8 4.11 10.35 9.73
CA LEU A 8 2.70 9.98 9.73
C LEU A 8 2.39 8.89 10.77
N PHE A 9 3.16 7.81 10.77
CA PHE A 9 2.93 6.67 11.66
C PHE A 9 3.34 6.92 13.11
N ASP A 10 4.15 7.96 13.36
CA ASP A 10 4.53 8.40 14.70
C ASP A 10 3.52 9.38 15.31
N LEU A 11 2.44 9.75 14.59
CA LEU A 11 1.32 10.50 15.15
C LEU A 11 0.59 9.73 16.26
N PRO A 12 -0.07 10.43 17.22
CA PRO A 12 -0.88 9.80 18.24
C PRO A 12 -1.93 8.86 17.64
N GLU A 13 -2.18 7.71 18.28
CA GLU A 13 -3.11 6.70 17.78
C GLU A 13 -4.51 7.28 17.53
N GLU A 14 -5.01 8.10 18.46
CA GLU A 14 -6.28 8.81 18.33
C GLU A 14 -6.34 9.69 17.07
N THR A 15 -5.23 10.33 16.68
CA THR A 15 -5.18 11.14 15.45
C THR A 15 -5.30 10.25 14.21
N LYS A 16 -4.58 9.13 14.19
CA LYS A 16 -4.60 8.18 13.07
C LYS A 16 -5.98 7.55 12.89
N GLN A 17 -6.63 7.18 14.00
CA GLN A 17 -7.98 6.59 14.03
C GLN A 17 -9.08 7.50 13.48
N ARG A 18 -8.86 8.82 13.41
CA ARG A 18 -9.81 9.75 12.79
C ARG A 18 -9.94 9.55 11.27
N HIS A 19 -8.96 8.91 10.62
CA HIS A 19 -9.05 8.61 9.20
C HIS A 19 -9.94 7.40 8.96
N THR A 20 -11.20 7.66 8.59
CA THR A 20 -12.20 6.63 8.29
C THR A 20 -12.74 6.82 6.88
N SER A 21 -12.99 5.71 6.18
CA SER A 21 -13.64 5.68 4.88
C SER A 21 -14.76 4.62 4.87
N PRO A 22 -15.89 4.88 4.17
CA PRO A 22 -16.88 3.85 3.90
C PRO A 22 -16.36 2.79 2.91
N THR A 23 -15.33 3.09 2.11
CA THR A 23 -14.69 2.12 1.22
C THR A 23 -13.92 1.10 2.05
N PRO A 24 -14.17 -0.21 1.88
CA PRO A 24 -13.43 -1.24 2.60
C PRO A 24 -11.92 -1.10 2.42
N TYR A 25 -11.18 -1.19 3.53
CA TYR A 25 -9.72 -1.07 3.59
C TYR A 25 -9.15 0.33 3.28
N SER A 26 -9.99 1.37 3.12
CA SER A 26 -9.53 2.75 2.89
C SER A 26 -9.49 3.62 4.15
N SER A 27 -9.77 3.03 5.31
CA SER A 27 -9.57 3.68 6.62
C SER A 27 -8.12 3.54 7.09
N TYR A 28 -7.80 4.17 8.21
CA TYR A 28 -6.68 3.73 9.02
C TYR A 28 -7.01 2.36 9.63
N GLU A 29 -6.13 1.39 9.39
CA GLU A 29 -6.15 0.08 10.02
C GLU A 29 -5.05 0.04 11.07
N GLY A 30 -5.45 0.20 12.34
CA GLY A 30 -4.57 0.17 13.49
C GLY A 30 -4.30 -1.23 14.02
N LYS A 31 -3.66 -1.27 15.20
CA LYS A 31 -3.14 -2.49 15.82
C LYS A 31 -4.22 -3.18 16.65
N HIS A 32 -5.03 -4.00 16.00
CA HIS A 32 -6.06 -4.77 16.69
C HIS A 32 -6.00 -6.26 16.34
N GLY A 33 -6.14 -7.11 17.36
CA GLY A 33 -6.19 -8.57 17.22
C GLY A 33 -5.02 -9.18 16.45
N LEU A 34 -5.34 -10.03 15.47
CA LEU A 34 -4.38 -10.76 14.63
C LEU A 34 -3.55 -9.86 13.70
N SER A 35 -3.87 -8.57 13.55
CA SER A 35 -3.12 -7.61 12.72
C SER A 35 -2.12 -6.75 13.51
N SER A 36 -1.71 -7.16 14.71
CA SER A 36 -0.87 -6.34 15.62
C SER A 36 0.47 -5.88 15.02
N LEU A 37 0.99 -6.62 14.04
CA LEU A 37 2.27 -6.37 13.38
C LEU A 37 2.22 -5.28 12.30
N ARG A 38 1.03 -4.92 11.82
CA ARG A 38 0.85 -3.98 10.71
C ARG A 38 -0.06 -2.83 11.11
N GLU A 39 0.27 -1.64 10.63
CA GLU A 39 -0.66 -0.52 10.59
C GLU A 39 -0.65 0.07 9.17
N SER A 40 -1.79 0.56 8.70
CA SER A 40 -1.89 1.10 7.34
C SER A 40 -2.91 2.22 7.20
N PHE A 41 -2.70 3.05 6.19
CA PHE A 41 -3.66 4.04 5.71
C PHE A 41 -3.96 3.76 4.25
N GLY A 42 -5.24 3.70 3.89
CA GLY A 42 -5.68 3.75 2.50
C GLY A 42 -6.21 5.15 2.15
N ILE A 43 -5.94 5.63 0.94
CA ILE A 43 -6.49 6.88 0.43
C ILE A 43 -6.94 6.64 -1.01
N ASP A 44 -8.26 6.71 -1.22
CA ASP A 44 -8.84 6.65 -2.56
C ASP A 44 -8.56 7.96 -3.29
N TYR A 45 -8.17 7.89 -4.56
CA TYR A 45 -7.88 9.07 -5.40
C TYR A 45 -6.83 10.03 -4.83
N ALA A 46 -5.80 9.50 -4.15
CA ALA A 46 -4.77 10.30 -3.47
C ALA A 46 -4.02 11.31 -4.37
N ALA A 47 -4.05 11.14 -5.70
CA ALA A 47 -3.48 12.08 -6.67
C ALA A 47 -4.28 13.39 -6.81
N GLN A 48 -5.54 13.42 -6.34
CA GLN A 48 -6.39 14.60 -6.39
C GLN A 48 -5.98 15.61 -5.28
N PRO A 49 -5.75 16.89 -5.60
CA PRO A 49 -5.21 17.86 -4.64
C PRO A 49 -6.09 18.08 -3.40
N ASP A 50 -7.41 18.11 -3.58
CA ASP A 50 -8.41 18.27 -2.51
C ASP A 50 -8.41 17.06 -1.57
N VAL A 51 -8.31 15.85 -2.11
CA VAL A 51 -8.18 14.62 -1.31
C VAL A 51 -6.89 14.62 -0.49
N THR A 52 -5.75 14.90 -1.12
CA THR A 52 -4.46 14.95 -0.39
C THR A 52 -4.47 16.02 0.71
N LEU A 53 -5.04 17.19 0.41
CA LEU A 53 -5.15 18.31 1.35
C LEU A 53 -6.07 17.95 2.52
N ALA A 54 -7.23 17.36 2.26
CA ALA A 54 -8.18 16.92 3.28
C ALA A 54 -7.54 15.89 4.22
N PHE A 55 -6.88 14.87 3.67
CA PHE A 55 -6.14 13.88 4.47
C PHE A 55 -5.05 14.56 5.31
N THR A 56 -4.28 15.46 4.71
CA THR A 56 -3.18 16.13 5.43
C THR A 56 -3.70 17.01 6.57
N ASN A 57 -4.75 17.79 6.35
CA ASN A 57 -5.35 18.64 7.38
C ASN A 57 -6.00 17.82 8.50
N LEU A 58 -6.52 16.62 8.19
CA LEU A 58 -7.03 15.70 9.19
C LEU A 58 -5.93 15.19 10.11
N MET A 59 -4.78 14.81 9.55
CA MET A 59 -3.62 14.29 10.28
C MET A 59 -2.83 15.40 11.00
N TRP A 60 -2.76 16.59 10.40
CA TRP A 60 -2.10 17.78 10.95
C TRP A 60 -3.04 18.99 10.83
N PRO A 61 -3.87 19.27 11.85
CA PRO A 61 -4.80 20.41 11.82
C PRO A 61 -4.11 21.77 11.69
N GLN A 62 -2.84 21.87 12.09
CA GLN A 62 -2.02 23.08 11.93
C GLN A 62 -1.37 23.19 10.54
N GLY A 63 -1.67 22.25 9.65
CA GLY A 63 -1.07 22.14 8.32
C GLY A 63 0.25 21.37 8.31
N ASN A 64 0.54 20.74 7.16
CA ASN A 64 1.82 20.10 6.88
C ASN A 64 2.07 20.09 5.37
N GLN A 65 2.41 21.26 4.82
CA GLN A 65 2.58 21.46 3.38
C GLN A 65 3.58 20.49 2.76
N SER A 66 4.71 20.26 3.42
CA SER A 66 5.73 19.31 2.95
C SER A 66 5.20 17.89 2.79
N PHE A 67 4.40 17.41 3.76
CA PHE A 67 3.76 16.09 3.64
C PHE A 67 2.73 16.08 2.51
N CYS A 68 1.85 17.09 2.45
CA CYS A 68 0.81 17.21 1.42
C CYS A 68 1.43 17.14 0.01
N GLU A 69 2.46 17.94 -0.24
CA GLU A 69 3.16 17.98 -1.53
C GLU A 69 3.86 16.66 -1.84
N THR A 70 4.49 16.04 -0.83
CA THR A 70 5.17 14.75 -1.00
C THR A 70 4.19 13.63 -1.35
N LEU A 71 3.06 13.54 -0.63
CA LEU A 71 2.04 12.53 -0.88
C LEU A 71 1.46 12.71 -2.27
N ARG A 72 1.02 13.93 -2.62
CA ARG A 72 0.45 14.26 -3.94
C ARG A 72 1.41 13.92 -5.07
N SER A 73 2.67 14.38 -4.95
CA SER A 73 3.71 14.13 -5.96
C SER A 73 3.95 12.64 -6.17
N MET A 74 4.06 11.86 -5.08
CA MET A 74 4.24 10.41 -5.16
C MET A 74 3.04 9.74 -5.81
N SER A 75 1.82 10.02 -5.35
CA SER A 75 0.61 9.39 -5.88
C SER A 75 0.37 9.74 -7.34
N SER A 76 0.61 10.98 -7.77
CA SER A 76 0.49 11.39 -9.17
C SER A 76 1.51 10.66 -10.05
N LYS A 77 2.78 10.60 -9.65
CA LYS A 77 3.83 9.89 -10.41
C LYS A 77 3.57 8.40 -10.54
N ILE A 78 3.08 7.75 -9.48
CA ILE A 78 2.73 6.32 -9.53
C ILE A 78 1.50 6.10 -10.40
N LEU A 79 0.51 6.99 -10.37
CA LEU A 79 -0.67 6.90 -11.24
C LEU A 79 -0.32 7.11 -12.72
N GLU A 80 0.55 8.07 -13.04
CA GLU A 80 1.11 8.26 -14.38
C GLU A 80 1.84 7.01 -14.87
N LEU A 81 2.68 6.41 -14.02
CA LEU A 81 3.38 5.16 -14.34
C LEU A 81 2.40 4.01 -14.55
N ASN A 82 1.36 3.91 -13.74
CA ASN A 82 0.29 2.92 -13.91
C ASN A 82 -0.38 3.05 -15.28
N PHE A 83 -0.74 4.27 -15.71
CA PHE A 83 -1.31 4.49 -17.03
C PHE A 83 -0.38 4.08 -18.16
N LEU A 84 0.92 4.34 -18.02
CA LEU A 84 1.92 3.92 -19.01
C LEU A 84 2.03 2.39 -19.08
N ILE A 85 2.10 1.72 -17.93
CA ILE A 85 2.19 0.25 -17.87
C ILE A 85 0.94 -0.40 -18.45
N MET A 86 -0.25 0.09 -18.09
CA MET A 86 -1.50 -0.42 -18.65
C MET A 86 -1.57 -0.23 -20.16
N LYS A 87 -1.10 0.90 -20.68
CA LYS A 87 -1.01 1.12 -22.14
C LYS A 87 -0.11 0.07 -22.80
N MET A 88 1.11 -0.12 -22.28
CA MET A 88 2.05 -1.12 -22.81
C MET A 88 1.48 -2.55 -22.75
N ILE A 89 0.74 -2.88 -21.69
CA ILE A 89 0.05 -4.17 -21.57
C ILE A 89 -1.00 -4.33 -22.67
N LEU A 90 -1.90 -3.36 -22.85
CA LEU A 90 -2.95 -3.45 -23.88
C LEU A 90 -2.38 -3.52 -25.30
N GLU A 91 -1.33 -2.75 -25.58
CA GLU A 91 -0.59 -2.83 -26.84
C GLU A 91 0.02 -4.22 -27.06
N SER A 92 0.59 -4.83 -26.02
CA SER A 92 1.16 -6.18 -26.13
C SER A 92 0.13 -7.27 -26.45
N PHE A 93 -1.14 -7.03 -26.11
CA PHE A 93 -2.26 -7.91 -26.41
C PHE A 93 -3.00 -7.53 -27.71
N GLY A 94 -2.60 -6.45 -28.41
CA GLY A 94 -3.26 -5.98 -29.64
C GLY A 94 -4.67 -5.42 -29.42
N VAL A 95 -4.95 -4.90 -28.21
CA VAL A 95 -6.26 -4.34 -27.82
C VAL A 95 -6.14 -2.87 -27.38
N GLU A 96 -5.16 -2.14 -27.90
CA GLU A 96 -4.84 -0.75 -27.55
C GLU A 96 -6.02 0.22 -27.72
N LYS A 97 -6.97 -0.10 -28.61
CA LYS A 97 -8.21 0.68 -28.81
C LYS A 97 -9.11 0.72 -27.57
N GLN A 98 -8.93 -0.18 -26.61
CA GLN A 98 -9.68 -0.20 -25.35
C GLN A 98 -9.09 0.74 -24.29
N TYR A 99 -7.93 1.37 -24.54
CA TYR A 99 -7.21 2.15 -23.53
C TYR A 99 -8.07 3.27 -22.94
N ASP A 100 -8.70 4.09 -23.78
CA ASP A 100 -9.47 5.26 -23.32
C ASP A 100 -10.63 4.83 -22.39
N THR A 101 -11.40 3.81 -22.79
CA THR A 101 -12.47 3.24 -21.96
C THR A 101 -11.93 2.69 -20.63
N GLN A 102 -10.77 2.02 -20.65
CA GLN A 102 -10.19 1.49 -19.42
C GLN A 102 -9.67 2.58 -18.47
N VAL A 103 -9.21 3.71 -19.01
CA VAL A 103 -8.77 4.87 -18.22
C VAL A 103 -9.96 5.59 -17.60
N GLU A 104 -11.05 5.77 -18.34
CA GLU A 104 -12.29 6.41 -17.85
C GLU A 104 -12.89 5.65 -16.65
N ASP A 105 -12.89 4.32 -16.70
CA ASP A 105 -13.41 3.46 -15.63
C ASP A 105 -12.41 3.24 -14.47
N MET A 106 -11.21 3.82 -14.54
CA MET A 106 -10.15 3.52 -13.59
C MET A 106 -10.38 4.22 -12.23
N THR A 107 -10.39 3.42 -11.18
CA THR A 107 -10.29 3.90 -9.80
C THR A 107 -8.87 3.73 -9.28
N SER A 108 -8.44 4.58 -8.36
CA SER A 108 -7.09 4.50 -7.77
C SER A 108 -7.14 4.48 -6.26
N HIS A 109 -6.29 3.65 -5.66
CA HIS A 109 -6.16 3.50 -4.22
C HIS A 109 -4.69 3.53 -3.83
N PHE A 110 -4.32 4.44 -2.94
CA PHE A 110 -2.96 4.60 -2.47
C PHE A 110 -2.85 4.08 -1.03
N ARG A 111 -2.06 3.03 -0.82
CA ARG A 111 -1.86 2.43 0.50
C ARG A 111 -0.48 2.74 1.06
N MET A 112 -0.44 3.17 2.31
CA MET A 112 0.77 3.37 3.09
C MET A 112 0.78 2.35 4.22
N MET A 113 1.86 1.59 4.39
CA MET A 113 1.94 0.51 5.37
C MET A 113 3.21 0.62 6.22
N LYS A 114 3.09 0.25 7.49
CA LYS A 114 4.22 0.06 8.41
C LYS A 114 4.08 -1.30 9.06
N TYR A 115 5.15 -2.08 8.97
CA TYR A 115 5.27 -3.38 9.62
C TYR A 115 6.21 -3.26 10.82
N ARG A 116 5.92 -4.01 11.88
CA ARG A 116 6.81 -4.21 13.02
C ARG A 116 7.44 -5.59 12.94
N VAL A 117 8.64 -5.69 13.48
CA VAL A 117 9.29 -6.99 13.68
C VAL A 117 8.45 -7.78 14.69
N PRO A 118 8.10 -9.05 14.40
CA PRO A 118 7.42 -9.90 15.36
C PRO A 118 8.22 -10.04 16.66
N PRO A 119 7.57 -10.08 17.83
CA PRO A 119 8.27 -10.41 19.06
C PRO A 119 8.89 -11.81 18.95
N VAL A 120 10.11 -11.98 19.46
CA VAL A 120 10.74 -13.30 19.54
C VAL A 120 10.01 -14.10 20.62
N ILE A 121 9.07 -14.95 20.22
CA ILE A 121 8.44 -15.91 21.12
C ILE A 121 9.30 -17.18 21.07
N ALA A 122 9.90 -17.56 22.21
CA ALA A 122 10.61 -18.83 22.31
C ALA A 122 9.65 -19.98 21.93
N PRO A 123 10.07 -20.98 21.14
CA PRO A 123 9.18 -22.04 20.72
C PRO A 123 8.62 -22.77 21.96
N SER A 124 7.31 -22.66 22.20
CA SER A 124 6.64 -23.50 23.18
C SER A 124 6.46 -24.88 22.54
N ASN A 125 6.92 -25.93 23.22
CA ASN A 125 7.02 -27.28 22.66
C ASN A 125 5.67 -27.96 22.35
N ASN A 126 4.53 -27.24 22.40
CA ASN A 126 3.19 -27.79 22.24
C ASN A 126 2.23 -26.92 21.41
N GLU A 127 2.72 -25.92 20.69
CA GLU A 127 1.91 -25.18 19.71
C GLU A 127 2.32 -25.61 18.30
N THR A 128 1.37 -26.18 17.56
CA THR A 128 1.48 -26.31 16.10
C THR A 128 1.87 -24.93 15.56
N GLY A 129 3.07 -24.83 14.96
CA GLY A 129 3.76 -23.57 14.65
C GLY A 129 2.93 -22.61 13.82
N THR A 130 2.16 -21.75 14.48
CA THR A 130 1.17 -20.87 13.86
C THR A 130 1.71 -19.45 13.81
N ASP A 131 1.96 -18.96 12.59
CA ASP A 131 1.65 -17.62 12.07
C ASP A 131 1.98 -16.34 12.88
N THR A 132 2.76 -16.40 13.96
CA THR A 132 3.09 -15.22 14.79
C THR A 132 3.94 -14.16 14.06
N ALA A 133 4.49 -14.49 12.89
CA ALA A 133 5.27 -13.59 12.05
C ALA A 133 4.52 -13.05 10.81
N VAL A 134 3.27 -13.44 10.58
CA VAL A 134 2.50 -12.99 9.41
C VAL A 134 1.98 -11.57 9.63
N GLY A 135 2.59 -10.60 8.94
CA GLY A 135 2.17 -9.20 9.00
C GLY A 135 0.89 -8.89 8.20
N LEU A 136 0.65 -9.64 7.13
CA LEU A 136 -0.52 -9.56 6.28
C LEU A 136 -0.82 -10.95 5.73
N PHE A 137 -2.05 -11.42 5.95
CA PHE A 137 -2.46 -12.75 5.50
C PHE A 137 -2.42 -12.88 3.97
N PRO A 138 -2.26 -14.12 3.46
CA PRO A 138 -2.38 -14.41 2.03
C PRO A 138 -3.67 -13.81 1.42
N HIS A 139 -3.52 -13.04 0.36
CA HIS A 139 -4.62 -12.42 -0.38
C HIS A 139 -4.19 -12.08 -1.80
N THR A 140 -5.16 -11.69 -2.63
CA THR A 140 -4.93 -10.99 -3.88
C THR A 140 -5.43 -9.57 -3.76
N ASP A 141 -4.83 -8.64 -4.51
CA ASP A 141 -5.40 -7.30 -4.58
C ASP A 141 -6.68 -7.30 -5.40
N LYS A 142 -7.48 -6.25 -5.24
CA LYS A 142 -8.70 -6.02 -6.03
C LYS A 142 -8.42 -5.22 -7.32
N SER A 143 -7.25 -4.60 -7.41
CA SER A 143 -6.82 -3.77 -8.54
C SER A 143 -6.35 -4.62 -9.71
N ARG A 144 -6.43 -4.05 -10.93
CA ARG A 144 -5.84 -4.66 -12.14
C ARG A 144 -4.31 -4.68 -12.08
N LEU A 145 -3.72 -3.61 -11.53
CA LEU A 145 -2.28 -3.41 -11.41
C LEU A 145 -1.94 -2.89 -10.02
N THR A 146 -0.89 -3.42 -9.42
CA THR A 146 -0.31 -2.93 -8.17
C THR A 146 1.14 -2.56 -8.41
N ILE A 147 1.51 -1.33 -8.05
CA ILE A 147 2.89 -0.83 -8.06
C ILE A 147 3.31 -0.64 -6.61
N LEU A 148 4.31 -1.42 -6.19
CA LEU A 148 4.81 -1.46 -4.83
C LEU A 148 6.21 -0.84 -4.75
N PHE A 149 6.37 0.04 -3.77
CA PHE A 149 7.65 0.60 -3.35
C PHE A 149 7.85 0.29 -1.87
N GLN A 150 9.00 -0.30 -1.55
CA GLN A 150 9.36 -0.68 -0.19
C GLN A 150 10.72 -0.07 0.19
N ASN A 151 11.01 -0.06 1.49
CA ASN A 151 12.35 0.23 1.99
C ASN A 151 13.25 -1.01 1.85
N GLU A 152 14.45 -0.96 2.42
CA GLU A 152 15.46 -2.02 2.38
C GLU A 152 15.05 -3.33 3.07
N VAL A 153 14.02 -3.30 3.92
CA VAL A 153 13.54 -4.46 4.68
C VAL A 153 12.69 -5.36 3.78
N GLN A 154 13.13 -6.61 3.61
CA GLN A 154 12.43 -7.62 2.81
C GLN A 154 11.37 -8.35 3.65
N GLY A 155 10.31 -8.82 2.99
CA GLY A 155 9.22 -9.56 3.66
C GLY A 155 8.06 -9.94 2.73
N LEU A 156 8.00 -9.35 1.53
CA LEU A 156 7.01 -9.71 0.53
C LEU A 156 7.23 -11.14 0.01
N HIS A 157 6.17 -11.94 0.04
CA HIS A 157 6.12 -13.24 -0.60
C HIS A 157 4.95 -13.28 -1.58
N VAL A 158 5.12 -13.97 -2.70
CA VAL A 158 4.08 -14.23 -3.70
C VAL A 158 3.89 -15.73 -3.87
N LEU A 159 2.64 -16.15 -4.04
CA LEU A 159 2.32 -17.56 -4.26
C LEU A 159 2.48 -17.89 -5.75
N SER A 160 3.34 -18.86 -6.07
CA SER A 160 3.56 -19.34 -7.44
C SER A 160 2.41 -20.21 -7.91
N LYS A 161 2.34 -20.47 -9.23
CA LYS A 161 1.34 -21.38 -9.81
C LYS A 161 1.47 -22.81 -9.30
N GLU A 162 2.68 -23.19 -8.88
CA GLU A 162 3.00 -24.49 -8.29
C GLU A 162 2.64 -24.56 -6.79
N GLY A 163 2.07 -23.50 -6.22
CA GLY A 163 1.65 -23.44 -4.81
C GLY A 163 2.78 -23.13 -3.84
N ASN A 164 3.93 -22.63 -4.32
CA ASN A 164 5.07 -22.29 -3.47
C ASN A 164 5.11 -20.80 -3.15
N TRP A 165 5.39 -20.45 -1.90
CA TRP A 165 5.67 -19.07 -1.52
C TRP A 165 7.09 -18.68 -1.93
N ILE A 166 7.19 -17.66 -2.80
CA ILE A 166 8.45 -17.13 -3.30
C ILE A 166 8.69 -15.76 -2.67
N GLN A 167 9.82 -15.60 -1.99
CA GLN A 167 10.24 -14.30 -1.49
C GLN A 167 10.60 -13.38 -2.67
N VAL A 168 10.00 -12.19 -2.71
CA VAL A 168 10.31 -11.17 -3.71
C VAL A 168 11.40 -10.27 -3.16
N ASN A 169 12.60 -10.36 -3.75
CA ASN A 169 13.69 -9.45 -3.44
C ASN A 169 13.59 -8.22 -4.34
N VAL A 170 13.22 -7.07 -3.76
CA VAL A 170 13.16 -5.79 -4.49
C VAL A 170 14.45 -5.01 -4.20
N PRO A 171 15.33 -4.80 -5.19
CA PRO A 171 16.55 -4.02 -5.01
C PRO A 171 16.25 -2.56 -4.67
N GLU A 172 17.23 -1.89 -4.05
CA GLU A 172 17.12 -0.47 -3.74
C GLU A 172 16.86 0.36 -5.02
N GLY A 173 15.95 1.33 -4.90
CA GLY A 173 15.59 2.21 -6.02
C GLY A 173 14.81 1.51 -7.14
N ARG A 174 14.21 0.34 -6.89
CA ARG A 174 13.31 -0.35 -7.82
C ARG A 174 11.87 -0.37 -7.32
N LEU A 175 10.95 -0.54 -8.26
CA LEU A 175 9.53 -0.76 -8.02
C LEU A 175 9.21 -2.22 -8.36
N CYS A 176 8.35 -2.84 -7.57
CA CYS A 176 7.73 -4.10 -7.92
C CYS A 176 6.39 -3.80 -8.59
N CYS A 177 6.09 -4.44 -9.72
CA CYS A 177 4.83 -4.28 -10.42
C CYS A 177 4.18 -5.66 -10.55
N HIS A 178 2.93 -5.78 -10.15
CA HIS A 178 2.17 -7.02 -10.22
C HIS A 178 0.83 -6.78 -10.89
N CYS A 179 0.54 -7.56 -11.93
CA CYS A 179 -0.73 -7.56 -12.65
C CYS A 179 -1.47 -8.84 -12.30
N TRP A 180 -2.77 -8.72 -12.03
CA TRP A 180 -3.65 -9.84 -11.71
C TRP A 180 -4.42 -10.32 -12.95
#